data_AF-A0AAE0FUG5-F1
#
_entry.id   AF-A0AAE0FUG5-F1
#
_cell.length_a   1.000
_cell.length_b   1.000
_cell.length_c   1.000
_cell.angle_alpha   90.00
_cell.angle_beta   90.00
_cell.angle_gamma   90.00
#
_symmetry.space_group_name_H-M   'P 1'
#
loop_
_entity.id
_entity.type
_entity.pdbx_description
1 polymer ?
#
loop_
_entity_poly.entity_id
_entity_poly.type
_entity_poly.pdbx_seq_one_letter_code
_entity_poly.pdbx_strand_id
1 'polypeptide(L)' 'TTRTAHEIADGGCQLMGGRACTRTGMGKHMERFNRVYKIFSIYGGSEEIMADLGVRQGLREWSPEDRLLSKM' A
#
# COMPACT_ATOMS: atom_id res chain seq x y z
N THR A 1 -2.88 -1.59 -3.00
CA THR A 1 -3.98 -0.88 -2.30
C THR A 1 -3.47 -0.09 -1.11
N THR A 2 -2.57 -0.63 -0.30
CA THR A 2 -1.88 0.05 0.81
C THR A 2 -1.06 1.26 0.37
N ARG A 3 -0.26 1.16 -0.71
CA ARG A 3 0.40 2.31 -1.34
C ARG A 3 -0.57 3.43 -1.74
N THR A 4 -1.67 3.08 -2.40
CA THR A 4 -2.70 4.05 -2.79
C THR A 4 -3.32 4.74 -1.57
N ALA A 5 -3.54 4.00 -0.47
CA ALA A 5 -4.06 4.58 0.76
C ALA A 5 -3.10 5.62 1.38
N HIS A 6 -1.78 5.41 1.25
CA HIS A 6 -0.77 6.40 1.65
C HIS A 6 -0.93 7.68 0.82
N GLU A 7 -0.94 7.57 -0.51
CA GLU A 7 -1.06 8.72 -1.42
C GLU A 7 -2.34 9.52 -1.17
N ILE A 8 -3.45 8.83 -0.91
CA ILE A 8 -4.73 9.46 -0.55
C ILE A 8 -4.63 10.15 0.83
N ALA A 9 -3.97 9.53 1.81
CA ALA A 9 -3.81 10.11 3.14
C ALA A 9 -2.97 11.40 3.11
N ASP A 10 -1.91 11.40 2.31
CA ASP A 10 -1.00 12.54 2.15
C ASP A 10 -1.65 13.67 1.35
N GLY A 11 -2.25 13.37 0.20
CA GLY A 11 -3.03 14.34 -0.57
C GLY A 11 -4.21 14.92 0.22
N GLY A 12 -4.88 14.08 1.02
CA GLY A 12 -5.95 14.48 1.92
C GLY A 12 -5.47 15.45 3.02
N CYS A 13 -4.29 15.23 3.59
CA CYS A 13 -3.65 16.16 4.51
C CYS A 13 -3.38 17.51 3.83
N GLN A 14 -2.84 17.50 2.62
CA GLN A 14 -2.50 18.72 1.90
C GLN A 14 -3.73 19.57 1.56
N LEU A 15 -4.85 18.95 1.22
CA LEU A 15 -6.13 19.63 0.98
C LEU A 15 -6.71 20.26 2.26
N MET A 16 -6.59 19.56 3.39
CA MET A 16 -7.13 19.99 4.69
C MET A 16 -6.18 20.95 5.43
N GLY A 17 -4.91 21.03 5.02
CA GLY A 17 -3.86 21.78 5.70
C GLY A 17 -3.70 21.36 7.15
N GLY A 18 -3.41 22.33 8.04
CA GLY A 18 -3.21 22.07 9.47
C GLY A 18 -4.41 21.44 10.19
N ARG A 19 -5.62 21.51 9.63
CA ARG A 19 -6.80 20.85 10.19
C ARG A 19 -6.76 19.33 10.08
N ALA A 20 -5.96 18.77 9.16
CA ALA A 20 -5.81 17.32 9.03
C ALA A 20 -5.24 16.67 10.30
N CYS A 21 -4.49 17.42 11.10
CA CYS A 21 -3.80 16.92 12.30
C CYS A 21 -4.65 17.03 13.58
N THR A 22 -5.88 17.53 13.52
CA THR A 22 -6.69 17.70 14.73
C THR A 22 -7.38 16.40 15.12
N ARG A 23 -7.14 15.93 16.35
CA ARG A 23 -7.77 14.71 16.90
C ARG A 23 -9.28 14.85 17.16
N THR A 24 -9.78 16.08 17.18
CA THR A 24 -11.19 16.43 17.44
C THR A 24 -11.79 17.21 16.27
N GLY A 25 -13.10 17.46 16.33
CA GLY A 25 -13.82 18.20 15.30
C GLY A 25 -13.80 17.50 13.93
N MET A 26 -13.70 18.29 12.87
CA MET A 26 -13.76 17.79 11.48
C MET A 26 -12.50 17.01 11.07
N GLY A 27 -11.33 17.35 11.62
CA GLY A 27 -10.05 16.71 11.30
C GLY A 27 -9.90 15.28 11.82
N LYS A 28 -10.73 14.86 12.79
CA LYS A 28 -10.57 13.59 13.52
C LYS A 28 -10.50 12.35 12.62
N HIS A 29 -11.19 12.38 11.48
CA HIS A 29 -11.22 11.26 10.54
C HIS A 29 -9.94 11.18 9.70
N MET A 30 -9.44 12.34 9.25
CA MET A 30 -8.21 12.43 8.47
C MET A 30 -6.98 12.11 9.34
N GLU A 31 -6.94 12.65 10.57
CA GLU A 31 -5.88 12.34 11.54
C GLU A 31 -5.84 10.85 11.85
N ARG A 32 -7.01 10.25 12.12
CA ARG A 32 -7.11 8.82 12.39
C ARG A 32 -6.69 8.00 11.18
N PHE A 33 -7.14 8.36 9.98
CA PHE A 33 -6.79 7.65 8.74
C PHE A 33 -5.27 7.64 8.52
N ASN A 34 -4.61 8.79 8.64
CA ASN A 34 -3.15 8.92 8.53
C ASN A 34 -2.40 8.06 9.55
N ARG A 35 -2.96 7.86 10.74
CA ARG A 35 -2.33 7.03 11.77
C ARG A 35 -2.54 5.52 11.55
N VAL A 36 -3.64 5.11 10.91
CA VAL A 36 -4.03 3.70 10.82
C VAL A 36 -3.82 3.05 9.45
N TYR A 37 -3.68 3.81 8.36
CA TYR A 37 -3.56 3.21 7.02
C TYR A 37 -2.36 2.24 6.89
N LYS A 38 -1.27 2.49 7.63
CA LYS A 38 -0.07 1.66 7.62
C LYS A 38 -0.29 0.27 8.23
N ILE A 39 -1.31 0.10 9.07
CA ILE A 39 -1.62 -1.19 9.71
C ILE A 39 -1.88 -2.27 8.65
N PHE A 40 -2.53 -1.90 7.55
CA PHE A 40 -2.83 -2.82 6.46
C PHE A 40 -1.59 -3.30 5.71
N SER A 41 -0.49 -2.54 5.71
CA SER A 41 0.77 -2.99 5.10
C SER A 41 1.62 -3.87 6.02
N ILE A 42 1.17 -4.09 7.27
CA ILE A 42 1.92 -4.86 8.27
C ILE A 42 1.18 -6.18 8.55
N TYR A 43 -0.13 -6.14 8.77
CA TYR A 43 -0.89 -7.32 9.21
C TYR A 43 -1.19 -8.35 8.11
N GLY A 44 -1.18 -7.95 6.85
CA GLY A 44 -1.39 -8.85 5.70
C GLY A 44 -0.09 -9.41 5.09
N GLY A 45 1.05 -9.13 5.72
CA GLY A 45 2.38 -9.27 5.10
C GLY A 45 2.89 -7.94 4.57
N SER A 46 4.21 -7.71 4.71
CA SER A 46 4.86 -6.50 4.21
C SER A 46 4.69 -6.39 2.70
N GLU A 47 4.48 -5.18 2.18
CA GLU A 47 4.31 -4.95 0.73
C GLU A 47 5.46 -5.55 -0.09
N GLU A 48 6.68 -5.47 0.42
CA GLU A 48 7.90 -5.99 -0.21
C GLU A 48 7.89 -7.53 -0.30
N ILE A 49 7.43 -8.19 0.77
CA ILE A 49 7.33 -9.64 0.82
C ILE A 49 6.18 -10.12 -0.07
N MET A 50 5.05 -9.40 -0.08
CA MET A 50 3.92 -9.71 -0.94
C MET A 50 4.26 -9.50 -2.42
N ALA A 51 5.08 -8.49 -2.74
CA ALA A 51 5.57 -8.27 -4.10
C ALA A 51 6.49 -9.41 -4.56
N ASP A 52 7.46 -9.83 -3.75
CA ASP A 52 8.33 -10.97 -4.06
C ASP A 52 7.53 -12.28 -4.20
N LEU A 53 6.59 -12.53 -3.30
CA LEU A 53 5.69 -13.67 -3.39
C LEU A 53 4.88 -13.65 -4.70
N GLY A 54 4.33 -12.50 -5.08
CA GLY A 54 3.57 -12.35 -6.32
C GLY A 54 4.41 -12.65 -7.57
N VAL A 55 5.65 -12.19 -7.62
CA VAL A 55 6.59 -12.51 -8.72
C VAL A 55 6.85 -14.02 -8.77
N ARG A 56 7.13 -14.65 -7.62
CA ARG A 56 7.37 -16.10 -7.55
C ARG A 56 6.15 -16.92 -7.96
N GLN A 57 4.96 -16.50 -7.56
CA GLN A 57 3.70 -17.14 -7.95
C GLN A 57 3.47 -17.00 -9.46
N GLY A 58 3.69 -15.83 -10.04
CA GLY A 58 3.60 -15.62 -11.49
C GLY A 58 4.58 -16.49 -12.28
N LEU A 59 5.84 -16.57 -11.86
CA LEU A 59 6.86 -17.43 -12.47
C LEU A 59 6.52 -18.94 -12.34
N ARG A 60 5.71 -19.30 -11.34
CA ARG A 60 5.25 -20.69 -11.16
C ARG A 60 4.18 -21.07 -12.18
N GLU A 61 3.30 -20.14 -12.54
CA GLU A 61 2.19 -20.32 -13.49
C GLU A 61 2.61 -20.22 -14.96
N TRP A 62 3.78 -19.67 -15.26
CA TRP A 62 4.30 -19.61 -16.63
C TRP A 62 4.48 -21.01 -17.24
N SER A 63 4.17 -21.11 -18.53
CA SER A 63 4.38 -22.32 -19.32
C SER A 63 5.88 -22.70 -19.36
N PRO A 64 6.22 -23.98 -19.60
CA PRO A 64 7.62 -24.41 -19.74
C PRO A 64 8.40 -23.62 -20.79
N GLU A 65 7.75 -23.21 -21.88
CA GLU A 65 8.34 -22.42 -22.98
C GLU A 65 8.60 -20.96 -22.59
N ASP A 66 7.69 -20.32 -21.85
CA ASP A 66 7.87 -18.94 -21.36
C ASP A 66 8.97 -18.84 -20.30
N ARG A 67 9.22 -19.92 -19.56
CA ARG A 67 10.33 -20.01 -18.58
C ARG A 67 11.72 -19.98 -19.21
N LEU A 68 11.87 -20.40 -20.47
CA LEU A 68 13.16 -20.40 -21.16
C LEU A 68 13.52 -19.00 -21.65
N LEU A 69 12.52 -18.24 -22.11
CA LEU A 69 12.69 -16.84 -22.54
C LEU A 69 13.03 -15.89 -21.39
N SER A 70 12.61 -16.18 -20.15
CA SER A 70 12.99 -15.38 -18.99
C SER A 70 14.45 -15.57 -18.54
N LYS A 71 15.15 -16.58 -19.06
CA LYS A 71 16.53 -16.93 -18.66
C LYS A 71 17.60 -16.48 -19.67
N MET A 72 17.20 -15.98 -20.83
CA MET A 72 18.06 -15.34 -21.83
C MET A 72 18.16 -13.84 -21.55
#